data_AF-A0A954HFW0-F1
#
_entry.id   AF-A0A954HFW0-F1
#
_cell.length_a   1.000
_cell.length_b   1.000
_cell.length_c   1.000
_cell.angle_alpha   90.00
_cell.angle_beta   90.00
_cell.angle_gamma   90.00
#
_symmetry.space_group_name_H-M   'P 1'
#
loop_
_entity.id
_entity.type
_entity.pdbx_description
1 polymer ?
#
loop_
_entity_poly.entity_id
_entity_poly.type
_entity_poly.pdbx_seq_one_letter_code
_entity_poly.pdbx_strand_id
1 'polypeptide(L)'
;FFNQSFEHDGGEIIWSLPNGMQAYMLVNAKGNRIDEGPIDVVFDRSAVLGTPKIINGISCMYCHRDGMITEFHDELRNAETLGGLAREKVLEIFPPHDEMQRLTQHDQQRFLQALRQVTGTYLQVGDDADKDVSQFPEPIGKVADLYSRDLTVEELAAELGFEQVETLQAKIEANRELLRFGLGVMVQSPPGTLKREKWEARDGTSLMQDVAIELRLGLPFVSAAR
;
A
#
# COMPACT_ATOMS: atom_id res chain seq x y z
N PHE A 1 2.27 -31.49 23.74
CA PHE A 1 2.60 -30.68 22.56
C PHE A 1 1.52 -29.63 22.30
N PHE A 2 0.24 -30.01 22.19
CA PHE A 2 -0.89 -29.09 21.94
C PHE A 2 -0.98 -27.89 22.90
N ASN A 3 -0.58 -28.06 24.17
CA ASN A 3 -0.61 -26.99 25.17
C ASN A 3 0.51 -25.93 24.98
N GLN A 4 1.43 -26.17 24.03
CA GLN A 4 2.54 -25.28 23.68
C GLN A 4 2.52 -24.91 22.17
N SER A 5 1.50 -25.32 21.41
CA SER A 5 1.34 -24.91 20.02
C SER A 5 0.64 -23.56 19.95
N PHE A 6 1.09 -22.69 19.04
CA PHE A 6 0.38 -21.45 18.75
C PHE A 6 -0.92 -21.74 17.98
N GLU A 7 -1.94 -20.92 18.21
CA GLU A 7 -3.11 -20.85 17.36
C GLU A 7 -2.82 -19.87 16.23
N HIS A 8 -2.95 -20.32 14.98
CA HIS A 8 -2.65 -19.50 13.81
C HIS A 8 -3.78 -18.49 13.59
N ASP A 9 -3.46 -17.20 13.72
CA ASP A 9 -4.43 -16.10 13.58
C ASP A 9 -4.36 -15.40 12.20
N GLY A 10 -3.18 -15.45 11.58
CA GLY A 10 -2.91 -14.90 10.26
C GLY A 10 -1.43 -14.97 9.92
N GLY A 11 -1.06 -14.45 8.75
CA GLY A 11 0.33 -14.44 8.30
C GLY A 11 0.63 -13.37 7.26
N GLU A 12 1.85 -12.87 7.31
CA GLU A 12 2.47 -12.04 6.28
C GLU A 12 3.49 -12.88 5.53
N ILE A 13 3.37 -12.92 4.21
CA ILE A 13 4.17 -13.78 3.35
C ILE A 13 4.88 -12.91 2.34
N ILE A 14 6.21 -13.03 2.31
CA ILE A 14 7.11 -12.33 1.39
C ILE A 14 7.91 -13.38 0.63
N TRP A 15 7.98 -13.26 -0.69
CA TRP A 15 8.80 -14.16 -1.49
C TRP A 15 9.42 -13.47 -2.70
N SER A 16 10.58 -13.96 -3.11
CA SER A 16 11.28 -13.54 -4.32
C SER A 16 10.55 -14.02 -5.58
N LEU A 17 10.31 -13.11 -6.53
CA LEU A 17 9.80 -13.38 -7.87
C LEU A 17 10.95 -13.75 -8.85
N PRO A 18 10.63 -14.33 -10.03
CA PRO A 18 11.65 -14.70 -11.02
C PRO A 18 12.55 -13.53 -11.47
N ASN A 19 12.03 -12.30 -11.50
CA ASN A 19 12.79 -11.10 -11.84
C ASN A 19 13.62 -10.53 -10.68
N GLY A 20 13.58 -11.15 -9.50
CA GLY A 20 14.29 -10.70 -8.30
C GLY A 20 13.54 -9.64 -7.47
N MET A 21 12.41 -9.12 -7.94
CA MET A 21 11.51 -8.32 -7.11
C MET A 21 10.83 -9.20 -6.07
N GLN A 22 10.20 -8.59 -5.07
CA GLN A 22 9.43 -9.31 -4.05
C GLN A 22 7.93 -9.22 -4.31
N ALA A 23 7.21 -10.25 -3.88
CA ALA A 23 5.76 -10.25 -3.78
C ALA A 23 5.32 -10.41 -2.33
N TYR A 24 4.12 -9.92 -2.04
CA TYR A 24 3.59 -9.74 -0.69
C TYR A 24 2.16 -10.27 -0.63
N MET A 25 1.84 -10.98 0.44
CA MET A 25 0.49 -11.49 0.68
C MET A 25 0.18 -11.50 2.17
N LEU A 26 -1.02 -11.05 2.52
CA LEU A 26 -1.63 -11.26 3.82
C LEU A 26 -2.63 -12.42 3.75
N VAL A 27 -2.65 -13.25 4.78
CA VAL A 27 -3.64 -14.32 4.96
C VAL A 27 -4.26 -14.28 6.35
N ASN A 28 -5.53 -14.68 6.46
CA ASN A 28 -6.18 -14.87 7.77
C ASN A 28 -5.92 -16.27 8.33
N ALA A 29 -6.43 -16.56 9.54
CA ALA A 29 -6.35 -17.85 10.22
C ALA A 29 -6.74 -19.08 9.37
N LYS A 30 -7.58 -18.91 8.35
CA LYS A 30 -8.02 -19.98 7.44
C LYS A 30 -7.13 -20.13 6.20
N GLY A 31 -6.08 -19.31 6.08
CA GLY A 31 -5.22 -19.24 4.90
C GLY A 31 -5.84 -18.48 3.72
N ASN A 32 -6.99 -17.82 3.92
CA ASN A 32 -7.60 -17.02 2.86
C ASN A 32 -6.84 -15.70 2.73
N ARG A 33 -6.55 -15.30 1.50
CA ARG A 33 -5.92 -14.00 1.20
C ARG A 33 -6.83 -12.85 1.65
N ILE A 34 -6.24 -11.83 2.27
CA ILE A 34 -6.92 -10.61 2.74
C ILE A 34 -6.22 -9.36 2.19
N ASP A 35 -6.99 -8.27 2.02
CA ASP A 35 -6.46 -6.96 1.60
C ASP A 35 -5.79 -6.20 2.75
N GLU A 36 -6.31 -6.38 3.96
CA GLU A 36 -5.96 -5.60 5.13
C GLU A 36 -5.75 -6.51 6.34
N GLY A 37 -4.69 -6.27 7.11
CA GLY A 37 -4.45 -6.91 8.39
C GLY A 37 -5.41 -6.39 9.47
N PRO A 38 -6.00 -7.26 10.31
CA PRO A 38 -6.77 -6.82 11.47
C PRO A 38 -5.88 -6.06 12.47
N ILE A 39 -6.30 -4.85 12.88
CA ILE A 39 -5.51 -3.95 13.75
C ILE A 39 -5.22 -4.57 15.13
N ASP A 40 -6.13 -5.42 15.61
CA ASP A 40 -6.00 -6.18 16.84
C ASP A 40 -4.89 -7.24 16.79
N VAL A 41 -4.43 -7.62 15.58
CA VAL A 41 -3.36 -8.58 15.35
C VAL A 41 -2.06 -7.88 14.97
N VAL A 42 -2.11 -6.94 14.03
CA VAL A 42 -0.92 -6.26 13.47
C VAL A 42 -1.27 -4.84 13.02
N PHE A 43 -0.32 -3.91 13.15
CA PHE A 43 -0.53 -2.52 12.76
C PHE A 43 0.72 -1.86 12.15
N ASP A 44 0.46 -0.98 11.18
CA ASP A 44 1.46 -0.15 10.52
C ASP A 44 1.79 1.08 11.37
N ARG A 45 2.98 1.10 11.97
CA ARG A 45 3.46 2.25 12.76
C ARG A 45 3.77 3.47 11.91
N SER A 46 4.12 3.27 10.64
CA SER A 46 4.42 4.38 9.74
C SER A 46 3.16 5.12 9.32
N ALA A 47 2.03 4.41 9.32
CA ALA A 47 0.73 4.90 8.85
C ALA A 47 0.87 5.64 7.51
N VAL A 48 1.59 5.05 6.55
CA VAL A 48 1.91 5.68 5.26
C VAL A 48 0.67 6.17 4.49
N LEU A 49 -0.49 5.54 4.73
CA LEU A 49 -1.80 5.92 4.19
C LEU A 49 -2.72 6.62 5.20
N GLY A 50 -2.18 7.20 6.27
CA GLY A 50 -2.97 7.84 7.32
C GLY A 50 -3.82 6.87 8.16
N THR A 51 -3.59 5.57 8.01
CA THR A 51 -4.27 4.49 8.73
C THR A 51 -3.24 3.56 9.38
N PRO A 52 -3.49 3.05 10.61
CA PRO A 52 -2.63 2.06 11.23
C PRO A 52 -2.85 0.64 10.68
N LYS A 53 -3.76 0.46 9.72
CA LYS A 53 -3.97 -0.84 9.07
C LYS A 53 -2.78 -1.20 8.19
N ILE A 54 -2.35 -2.46 8.24
CA ILE A 54 -1.43 -3.00 7.24
C ILE A 54 -2.23 -3.27 5.96
N ILE A 55 -1.91 -2.56 4.88
CA ILE A 55 -2.54 -2.75 3.57
C ILE A 55 -1.60 -3.58 2.69
N ASN A 56 -2.08 -4.73 2.24
CA ASN A 56 -1.29 -5.68 1.47
C ASN A 56 -0.72 -5.03 0.20
N GLY A 57 0.60 -5.11 0.03
CA GLY A 57 1.30 -4.54 -1.12
C GLY A 57 1.60 -3.03 -1.04
N ILE A 58 1.09 -2.30 -0.02
CA ILE A 58 1.48 -0.89 0.21
C ILE A 58 2.32 -0.80 1.48
N SER A 59 1.76 -1.19 2.62
CA SER A 59 2.50 -1.20 3.90
C SER A 59 3.70 -2.14 3.83
N CYS A 60 3.54 -3.30 3.18
CA CYS A 60 4.63 -4.27 3.03
C CYS A 60 5.79 -3.69 2.20
N MET A 61 5.51 -3.07 1.06
CA MET A 61 6.54 -2.46 0.22
C MET A 61 7.22 -1.29 0.92
N TYR A 62 6.46 -0.48 1.66
CA TYR A 62 7.02 0.63 2.43
C TYR A 62 7.99 0.16 3.54
N CYS A 63 7.59 -0.84 4.33
CA CYS A 63 8.44 -1.43 5.36
C CYS A 63 9.64 -2.19 4.77
N HIS A 64 9.45 -2.87 3.63
CA HIS A 64 10.47 -3.64 2.91
C HIS A 64 11.04 -2.89 1.71
N ARG A 65 11.14 -1.56 1.79
CA ARG A 65 11.62 -0.70 0.70
C ARG A 65 13.01 -1.05 0.19
N ASP A 66 13.83 -1.65 1.05
CA ASP A 66 15.19 -2.09 0.75
C ASP A 66 15.29 -3.63 0.70
N GLY A 67 14.17 -4.35 0.73
CA GLY A 67 14.08 -5.81 0.71
C GLY A 67 13.83 -6.42 2.09
N MET A 68 14.34 -7.64 2.32
CA MET A 68 14.22 -8.30 3.62
C MET A 68 14.93 -7.51 4.72
N ILE A 69 14.29 -7.41 5.89
CA ILE A 69 14.88 -6.75 7.06
C ILE A 69 16.00 -7.65 7.61
N THR A 70 17.21 -7.12 7.71
CA THR A 70 18.42 -7.85 8.14
C THR A 70 18.74 -7.67 9.61
N GLU A 71 18.21 -6.60 10.23
CA GLU A 71 18.41 -6.28 11.63
C GLU A 71 17.28 -6.86 12.47
N PHE A 72 17.52 -8.03 13.07
CA PHE A 72 16.54 -8.72 13.94
C PHE A 72 17.26 -9.52 15.03
N HIS A 73 16.54 -9.86 16.09
CA HIS A 73 17.01 -10.74 17.14
C HIS A 73 16.35 -12.11 17.02
N ASP A 74 17.08 -13.18 17.32
CA ASP A 74 16.50 -14.53 17.39
C ASP A 74 15.75 -14.71 18.72
N GLU A 75 14.47 -14.35 18.72
CA GLU A 75 13.58 -14.52 19.88
C GLU A 75 12.98 -15.93 19.95
N LEU A 76 12.99 -16.68 18.85
CA LEU A 76 12.33 -17.98 18.75
C LEU A 76 13.18 -19.10 19.35
N ARG A 77 14.45 -19.21 18.94
CA ARG A 77 15.35 -20.28 19.43
C ARG A 77 15.81 -20.03 20.87
N ASN A 78 15.79 -18.77 21.30
CA ASN A 78 16.17 -18.34 22.64
C ASN A 78 14.99 -18.23 23.62
N ALA A 79 13.77 -18.57 23.20
CA ALA A 79 12.61 -18.57 24.09
C ALA A 79 12.78 -19.60 25.22
N GLU A 80 12.94 -19.11 26.46
CA GLU A 80 13.08 -19.94 27.67
C GLU A 80 11.80 -20.69 28.05
N THR A 81 10.66 -20.28 27.49
CA THR A 81 9.33 -20.84 27.77
C THR A 81 9.05 -22.17 27.07
N LEU A 82 9.89 -22.58 26.11
CA LEU A 82 9.73 -23.82 25.34
C LEU A 82 10.64 -24.93 25.87
N GLY A 83 10.07 -26.12 26.09
CA GLY A 83 10.80 -27.29 26.58
C GLY A 83 10.52 -28.58 25.80
N GLY A 84 11.41 -29.57 25.92
CA GLY A 84 11.28 -30.88 25.30
C GLY A 84 11.06 -30.83 23.78
N LEU A 85 10.15 -31.67 23.28
CA LEU A 85 9.86 -31.81 21.83
C LEU A 85 9.48 -30.49 21.13
N ALA A 86 8.86 -29.53 21.83
CA ALA A 86 8.51 -28.24 21.24
C ALA A 86 9.76 -27.41 20.92
N ARG A 87 10.71 -27.38 21.87
CA ARG A 87 12.01 -26.74 21.66
C ARG A 87 12.81 -27.43 20.56
N GLU A 88 12.84 -28.76 20.56
CA GLU A 88 13.51 -29.55 19.51
C GLU A 88 12.95 -29.20 18.13
N LYS A 89 11.61 -29.08 17.98
CA LYS A 89 10.99 -28.76 16.71
C LYS A 89 11.30 -27.33 16.24
N VAL A 90 11.35 -26.35 17.15
CA VAL A 90 11.77 -24.99 16.82
C VAL A 90 13.21 -24.97 16.30
N LEU A 91 14.12 -25.69 16.97
CA LEU A 91 15.52 -25.78 16.55
C LEU A 91 15.71 -26.52 15.21
N GLU A 92 14.77 -27.39 14.83
CA GLU A 92 14.74 -28.08 13.53
C GLU A 92 14.22 -27.17 12.40
N ILE A 93 13.21 -26.33 12.66
CA ILE A 93 12.57 -25.47 11.64
C ILE A 93 13.36 -24.18 11.40
N PHE A 94 13.82 -23.54 12.48
CA PHE A 94 14.48 -22.24 12.38
C PHE A 94 16.00 -22.43 12.38
N PRO A 95 16.75 -21.94 11.38
CA PRO A 95 18.21 -21.99 11.38
C PRO A 95 18.81 -21.06 12.47
N PRO A 96 20.10 -21.23 12.83
CA PRO A 96 20.77 -20.31 13.76
C PRO A 96 20.76 -18.87 13.25
N HIS A 97 20.87 -17.91 14.17
CA HIS A 97 20.84 -16.47 13.86
C HIS A 97 21.76 -16.09 12.68
N ASP A 98 23.04 -16.46 12.73
CA ASP A 98 24.02 -16.10 11.68
C ASP A 98 23.64 -16.68 10.31
N GLU A 99 23.03 -17.87 10.29
CA GLU A 99 22.54 -18.48 9.05
C GLU A 99 21.31 -17.76 8.53
N MET A 100 20.33 -17.43 9.40
CA MET A 100 19.16 -16.64 9.00
C MET A 100 19.58 -15.26 8.49
N GLN A 101 20.51 -14.60 9.17
CA GLN A 101 21.01 -13.29 8.79
C GLN A 101 21.70 -13.33 7.42
N ARG A 102 22.50 -14.38 7.15
CA ARG A 102 23.10 -14.58 5.83
C ARG A 102 22.03 -14.79 4.74
N LEU A 103 20.98 -15.55 5.03
CA LEU A 103 19.88 -15.79 4.08
C LEU A 103 19.09 -14.51 3.77
N THR A 104 18.75 -13.72 4.78
CA THR A 104 18.00 -12.47 4.59
C THR A 104 18.85 -11.40 3.90
N GLN A 105 20.14 -11.27 4.23
CA GLN A 105 21.07 -10.38 3.52
C GLN A 105 21.21 -10.76 2.04
N HIS A 106 21.28 -12.06 1.73
CA HIS A 106 21.34 -12.52 0.35
C HIS A 106 20.04 -12.18 -0.42
N ASP A 107 18.87 -12.36 0.20
CA ASP A 107 17.59 -11.96 -0.44
C ASP A 107 17.50 -10.43 -0.62
N GLN A 108 17.93 -9.65 0.38
CA GLN A 108 17.99 -8.19 0.31
C GLN A 108 18.85 -7.71 -0.86
N GLN A 109 20.04 -8.28 -1.04
CA GLN A 109 20.93 -7.93 -2.16
C GLN A 109 20.30 -8.26 -3.52
N ARG A 110 19.64 -9.41 -3.64
CA ARG A 110 18.91 -9.80 -4.84
C ARG A 110 17.80 -8.80 -5.16
N PHE A 111 17.04 -8.41 -4.15
CA PHE A 111 15.97 -7.42 -4.29
C PHE A 111 16.51 -6.05 -4.71
N LEU A 112 17.54 -5.52 -4.04
CA LEU A 112 18.13 -4.22 -4.37
C LEU A 112 18.70 -4.19 -5.81
N GLN A 113 19.28 -5.30 -6.27
CA GLN A 113 19.73 -5.41 -7.66
C GLN A 113 18.55 -5.32 -8.64
N ALA A 114 17.45 -6.03 -8.37
CA ALA A 114 16.25 -5.97 -9.20
C ALA A 114 15.58 -4.60 -9.14
N LEU A 115 15.48 -3.99 -7.95
CA LEU A 115 14.94 -2.65 -7.76
C LEU A 115 15.72 -1.64 -8.60
N ARG A 116 17.05 -1.69 -8.56
CA ARG A 116 17.92 -0.84 -9.38
C ARG A 116 17.67 -1.00 -10.87
N GLN A 117 17.43 -2.23 -11.35
CA GLN A 117 17.12 -2.47 -12.76
C GLN A 117 15.79 -1.82 -13.19
N VAL A 118 14.80 -1.79 -12.31
CA VAL A 118 13.47 -1.26 -12.60
C VAL A 118 13.40 0.26 -12.44
N THR A 119 14.06 0.82 -11.42
CA THR A 119 13.94 2.23 -11.07
C THR A 119 15.13 3.09 -11.49
N GLY A 120 16.31 2.49 -11.69
CA GLY A 120 17.56 3.21 -11.91
C GLY A 120 17.52 4.13 -13.14
N THR A 121 16.91 3.69 -14.24
CA THR A 121 16.76 4.49 -15.47
C THR A 121 16.00 5.80 -15.25
N TYR A 122 15.17 5.88 -14.20
CA TYR A 122 14.35 7.05 -13.88
C TYR A 122 14.92 7.86 -12.72
N LEU A 123 15.54 7.20 -11.73
CA LEU A 123 15.95 7.83 -10.48
C LEU A 123 17.45 8.15 -10.43
N GLN A 124 18.30 7.29 -11.01
CA GLN A 124 19.75 7.48 -11.01
C GLN A 124 20.18 8.27 -12.26
N VAL A 125 19.79 9.55 -12.32
CA VAL A 125 20.05 10.44 -13.45
C VAL A 125 20.59 11.79 -12.98
N GLY A 126 21.35 12.48 -13.84
CA GLY A 126 21.91 13.80 -13.52
C GLY A 126 22.79 13.75 -12.27
N ASP A 127 22.51 14.66 -11.32
CA ASP A 127 23.25 14.75 -10.05
C ASP A 127 23.05 13.52 -9.14
N ASP A 128 22.02 12.71 -9.39
CA ASP A 128 21.71 11.49 -8.62
C ASP A 128 22.25 10.20 -9.27
N ALA A 129 23.06 10.28 -10.34
CA ALA A 129 23.53 9.10 -11.10
C ALA A 129 24.24 8.04 -10.23
N ASP A 130 25.08 8.50 -9.29
CA ASP A 130 25.87 7.63 -8.40
C ASP A 130 25.15 7.29 -7.09
N LYS A 131 23.94 7.80 -6.87
CA LYS A 131 23.16 7.60 -5.65
C LYS A 131 22.69 6.14 -5.56
N ASP A 132 22.79 5.55 -4.37
CA ASP A 132 22.33 4.17 -4.17
C ASP A 132 20.80 4.08 -4.25
N VAL A 133 20.27 2.99 -4.81
CA VAL A 133 18.82 2.83 -5.02
C VAL A 133 18.03 2.87 -3.70
N SER A 134 18.62 2.40 -2.60
CA SER A 134 18.02 2.45 -1.25
C SER A 134 17.84 3.87 -0.71
N GLN A 135 18.58 4.83 -1.25
CA GLN A 135 18.53 6.23 -0.82
C GLN A 135 17.37 7.00 -1.45
N PHE A 136 16.63 6.40 -2.40
CA PHE A 136 15.42 7.00 -2.95
C PHE A 136 14.18 6.55 -2.15
N PRO A 137 13.16 7.42 -2.01
CA PRO A 137 11.88 7.01 -1.44
C PRO A 137 11.29 5.81 -2.19
N GLU A 138 10.63 4.93 -1.46
CA GLU A 138 9.88 3.82 -2.06
C GLU A 138 8.73 4.38 -2.91
N PRO A 139 8.65 4.03 -4.21
CA PRO A 139 7.76 4.70 -5.16
C PRO A 139 6.28 4.36 -4.96
N ILE A 140 5.93 3.15 -4.55
CA ILE A 140 4.53 2.71 -4.43
C ILE A 140 3.84 3.41 -3.27
N GLY A 141 4.45 3.40 -2.09
CA GLY A 141 3.99 4.15 -0.92
C GLY A 141 3.91 5.65 -1.21
N LYS A 142 4.84 6.19 -2.00
CA LYS A 142 4.79 7.60 -2.43
C LYS A 142 3.58 7.89 -3.32
N VAL A 143 3.32 7.06 -4.31
CA VAL A 143 2.14 7.21 -5.20
C VAL A 143 0.85 6.99 -4.42
N ALA A 144 0.83 6.03 -3.51
CA ALA A 144 -0.33 5.73 -2.70
C ALA A 144 -0.66 6.87 -1.71
N ASP A 145 0.34 7.47 -1.05
CA ASP A 145 0.19 8.69 -0.24
C ASP A 145 -0.39 9.84 -1.07
N LEU A 146 0.15 10.08 -2.27
CA LEU A 146 -0.36 11.11 -3.18
C LEU A 146 -1.83 10.86 -3.54
N TYR A 147 -2.18 9.61 -3.85
CA TYR A 147 -3.54 9.24 -4.18
C TYR A 147 -4.50 9.40 -2.99
N SER A 148 -4.11 9.02 -1.78
CA SER A 148 -5.00 9.04 -0.60
C SER A 148 -5.34 10.44 -0.07
N ARG A 149 -4.65 11.48 -0.53
CA ARG A 149 -4.89 12.85 -0.09
C ARG A 149 -6.26 13.35 -0.54
N ASP A 150 -6.79 14.31 0.21
CA ASP A 150 -7.98 15.04 -0.21
C ASP A 150 -7.71 15.76 -1.53
N LEU A 151 -8.65 15.63 -2.45
CA LEU A 151 -8.64 16.26 -3.76
C LEU A 151 -8.82 17.76 -3.65
N THR A 152 -7.89 18.47 -4.27
CA THR A 152 -8.02 19.89 -4.64
C THR A 152 -8.91 20.03 -5.89
N VAL A 153 -9.31 21.26 -6.21
CA VAL A 153 -10.11 21.51 -7.42
C VAL A 153 -9.29 21.27 -8.69
N GLU A 154 -7.97 21.48 -8.63
CA GLU A 154 -7.00 21.19 -9.68
C GLU A 154 -6.93 19.68 -9.97
N GLU A 155 -6.83 18.86 -8.93
CA GLU A 155 -6.79 17.40 -9.07
C GLU A 155 -8.12 16.85 -9.56
N LEU A 156 -9.25 17.40 -9.07
CA LEU A 156 -10.57 17.04 -9.55
C LEU A 156 -10.78 17.42 -11.02
N ALA A 157 -10.26 18.57 -11.46
CA ALA A 157 -10.24 18.96 -12.87
C ALA A 157 -9.41 17.99 -13.71
N ALA A 158 -8.21 17.62 -13.24
CA ALA A 158 -7.35 16.67 -13.93
C ALA A 158 -8.01 15.28 -14.10
N GLU A 159 -8.64 14.76 -13.05
CA GLU A 159 -9.32 13.45 -13.10
C GLU A 159 -10.56 13.44 -13.99
N LEU A 160 -11.22 14.59 -14.16
CA LEU A 160 -12.35 14.76 -15.07
C LEU A 160 -11.93 15.21 -16.49
N GLY A 161 -10.63 15.41 -16.74
CA GLY A 161 -10.11 15.82 -18.05
C GLY A 161 -10.38 17.29 -18.41
N PHE A 162 -10.52 18.18 -17.43
CA PHE A 162 -10.58 19.63 -17.67
C PHE A 162 -9.19 20.26 -17.63
N GLU A 163 -8.82 20.96 -18.70
CA GLU A 163 -7.57 21.74 -18.75
C GLU A 163 -7.63 23.03 -17.92
N GLN A 164 -8.82 23.61 -17.78
CA GLN A 164 -9.04 24.88 -17.09
C GLN A 164 -9.96 24.67 -15.88
N VAL A 165 -9.42 24.93 -14.70
CA VAL A 165 -10.11 24.78 -13.41
C VAL A 165 -11.37 25.63 -13.34
N GLU A 166 -11.32 26.85 -13.89
CA GLU A 166 -12.42 27.81 -13.91
C GLU A 166 -13.61 27.29 -14.72
N THR A 167 -13.36 26.48 -15.76
CA THR A 167 -14.43 25.86 -16.55
C THR A 167 -15.18 24.82 -15.72
N LEU A 168 -14.47 24.01 -14.94
CA LEU A 168 -15.09 23.07 -14.02
C LEU A 168 -15.86 23.81 -12.91
N GLN A 169 -15.25 24.83 -12.30
CA GLN A 169 -15.89 25.60 -11.23
C GLN A 169 -17.18 26.28 -11.70
N ALA A 170 -17.19 26.93 -12.86
CA ALA A 170 -18.41 27.52 -13.44
C ALA A 170 -19.50 26.47 -13.71
N LYS A 171 -19.12 25.26 -14.13
CA LYS A 171 -20.06 24.14 -14.30
C LYS A 171 -20.64 23.67 -12.98
N ILE A 172 -19.81 23.59 -11.92
CA ILE A 172 -20.25 23.21 -10.57
C ILE A 172 -21.22 24.27 -10.03
N GLU A 173 -20.88 25.56 -10.10
CA GLU A 173 -21.74 26.66 -9.62
C GLU A 173 -23.11 26.68 -10.32
N ALA A 174 -23.13 26.43 -11.63
CA ALA A 174 -24.35 26.47 -12.42
C ALA A 174 -25.22 25.21 -12.30
N ASN A 175 -24.71 24.13 -11.67
CA ASN A 175 -25.38 22.83 -11.65
C ASN A 175 -25.82 22.42 -10.24
N ARG A 176 -27.13 22.43 -10.00
CA ARG A 176 -27.72 22.05 -8.70
C ARG A 176 -27.42 20.61 -8.28
N GLU A 177 -27.29 19.68 -9.21
CA GLU A 177 -26.97 18.28 -8.91
C GLU A 177 -25.51 18.13 -8.47
N LEU A 178 -24.57 18.81 -9.14
CA LEU A 178 -23.17 18.84 -8.70
C LEU A 178 -23.01 19.47 -7.31
N LEU A 179 -23.78 20.51 -7.01
CA LEU A 179 -23.84 21.09 -5.67
C LEU A 179 -24.43 20.10 -4.65
N ARG A 180 -25.47 19.34 -5.03
CA ARG A 180 -26.08 18.30 -4.18
C ARG A 180 -25.11 17.15 -3.88
N PHE A 181 -24.23 16.81 -4.82
CA PHE A 181 -23.11 15.88 -4.57
C PHE A 181 -22.06 16.42 -3.59
N GLY A 182 -22.16 17.69 -3.22
CA GLY A 182 -21.27 18.35 -2.28
C GLY A 182 -20.02 18.92 -2.93
N LEU A 183 -20.01 19.13 -4.25
CA LEU A 183 -18.91 19.83 -4.93
C LEU A 183 -18.91 21.34 -4.67
N GLY A 184 -19.90 21.87 -3.94
CA GLY A 184 -19.94 23.28 -3.55
C GLY A 184 -18.70 23.76 -2.79
N VAL A 185 -17.94 22.87 -2.14
CA VAL A 185 -16.65 23.21 -1.51
C VAL A 185 -15.57 23.61 -2.53
N MET A 186 -15.66 23.13 -3.77
CA MET A 186 -14.66 23.39 -4.83
C MET A 186 -14.75 24.82 -5.41
N VAL A 187 -15.86 25.51 -5.14
CA VAL A 187 -16.17 26.86 -5.66
C VAL A 187 -16.19 27.91 -4.55
N GLN A 188 -15.76 27.54 -3.34
CA GLN A 188 -15.57 28.49 -2.24
C GLN A 188 -14.30 29.34 -2.49
N SER A 189 -14.18 30.42 -1.71
CA SER A 189 -13.00 31.29 -1.74
C SER A 189 -12.39 31.38 -0.33
N PRO A 190 -11.27 30.69 -0.05
CA PRO A 190 -10.53 29.78 -0.95
C PRO A 190 -11.27 28.46 -1.19
N PRO A 191 -10.96 27.72 -2.29
CA PRO A 191 -11.51 26.39 -2.50
C PRO A 191 -11.15 25.44 -1.36
N GLY A 192 -12.13 24.62 -0.95
CA GLY A 192 -11.90 23.52 -0.01
C GLY A 192 -11.35 22.28 -0.73
N THR A 193 -11.31 21.17 0.00
CA THR A 193 -10.89 19.86 -0.53
C THR A 193 -12.02 18.83 -0.46
N LEU A 194 -11.93 17.76 -1.26
CA LEU A 194 -12.85 16.64 -1.25
C LEU A 194 -12.11 15.36 -0.82
N LYS A 195 -12.64 14.65 0.17
CA LYS A 195 -12.06 13.37 0.61
C LYS A 195 -11.97 12.36 -0.54
N ARG A 196 -10.79 11.75 -0.73
CA ARG A 196 -10.55 10.71 -1.75
C ARG A 196 -11.57 9.59 -1.64
N GLU A 197 -11.82 9.13 -0.42
CA GLU A 197 -12.74 8.03 -0.14
C GLU A 197 -14.16 8.38 -0.60
N LYS A 198 -14.59 9.63 -0.40
CA LYS A 198 -15.91 10.08 -0.87
C LYS A 198 -15.97 10.12 -2.41
N TRP A 199 -14.89 10.52 -3.07
CA TRP A 199 -14.83 10.62 -4.53
C TRP A 199 -14.91 9.25 -5.22
N GLU A 200 -14.27 8.25 -4.64
CA GLU A 200 -14.19 6.91 -5.22
C GLU A 200 -15.19 5.90 -4.66
N ALA A 201 -15.84 6.19 -3.51
CA ALA A 201 -16.79 5.29 -2.86
C ALA A 201 -17.88 4.82 -3.83
N ARG A 202 -18.08 3.50 -3.92
CA ARG A 202 -19.03 2.86 -4.85
C ARG A 202 -20.19 2.21 -4.10
N ASP A 203 -21.40 2.58 -4.49
CA ASP A 203 -22.63 1.78 -4.29
C ASP A 203 -23.35 1.70 -5.64
N GLY A 204 -22.87 0.80 -6.51
CA GLY A 204 -23.11 0.86 -7.95
C GLY A 204 -22.06 1.71 -8.67
N THR A 205 -22.32 3.01 -8.78
CA THR A 205 -21.37 4.01 -9.33
C THR A 205 -20.61 4.73 -8.21
N SER A 206 -19.44 5.27 -8.54
CA SER A 206 -18.71 6.19 -7.66
C SER A 206 -19.17 7.63 -7.82
N LEU A 207 -18.92 8.50 -6.84
CA LEU A 207 -19.18 9.94 -6.98
C LEU A 207 -18.48 10.55 -8.21
N MET A 208 -17.23 10.15 -8.50
CA MET A 208 -16.52 10.57 -9.72
C MET A 208 -17.33 10.28 -10.99
N GLN A 209 -17.91 9.08 -11.06
CA GLN A 209 -18.71 8.62 -12.19
C GLN A 209 -20.03 9.37 -12.28
N ASP A 210 -20.71 9.62 -11.16
CA ASP A 210 -21.96 10.39 -11.13
C ASP A 210 -21.73 11.83 -11.59
N VAL A 211 -20.61 12.43 -11.17
CA VAL A 211 -20.18 13.76 -11.62
C VAL A 211 -19.84 13.75 -13.11
N ALA A 212 -19.15 12.72 -13.60
CA ALA A 212 -18.86 12.58 -15.03
C ALA A 212 -20.13 12.43 -15.88
N ILE A 213 -21.14 11.71 -15.39
CA ILE A 213 -22.46 11.60 -16.04
C ILE A 213 -23.15 12.96 -16.11
N GLU A 214 -23.22 13.67 -14.98
CA GLU A 214 -23.88 14.96 -14.87
C GLU A 214 -23.20 16.03 -15.75
N LEU A 215 -21.87 15.96 -15.85
CA LEU A 215 -21.06 16.79 -16.76
C LEU A 215 -21.09 16.32 -18.22
N ARG A 216 -21.75 15.20 -18.52
CA ARG A 216 -21.83 14.56 -19.84
C ARG A 216 -20.47 14.21 -20.44
N LEU A 217 -19.53 13.80 -19.61
CA LEU A 217 -18.18 13.36 -20.00
C LEU A 217 -18.14 11.89 -20.42
N GLY A 218 -19.11 11.10 -19.96
CA GLY A 218 -19.22 9.69 -20.32
C GLY A 218 -20.28 8.97 -19.52
N LEU A 219 -20.53 7.71 -19.89
CA LEU A 219 -21.37 6.79 -19.12
C LEU A 219 -20.47 5.72 -18.49
N PRO A 220 -20.52 5.51 -17.16
CA PRO A 220 -19.73 4.48 -16.52
C PRO A 220 -20.18 3.10 -17.00
N PHE A 221 -19.20 2.24 -17.28
CA PHE A 221 -19.48 0.84 -17.52
C PHE A 221 -19.72 0.15 -16.17
N VAL A 222 -20.98 -0.18 -15.89
CA VAL A 222 -21.36 -1.00 -14.74
C VAL A 222 -21.58 -2.43 -15.24
N SER A 223 -20.63 -3.33 -15.00
CA SER A 223 -20.87 -4.74 -15.31
C SER A 223 -21.95 -5.26 -14.37
N ALA A 224 -23.00 -5.88 -14.90
CA ALA A 224 -23.93 -6.64 -14.08
C ALA A 224 -23.12 -7.66 -13.28
N ALA A 225 -23.18 -7.57 -11.94
CA ALA A 225 -22.49 -8.48 -11.05
C ALA A 225 -22.83 -9.93 -11.43
N ARG A 226 -21.80 -10.77 -11.55
CA ARG A 226 -21.96 -12.23 -11.50
C ARG A 226 -21.87 -12.68 -10.06
#